data_AF-A0A315R4Q3-F1
#
_entry.id   AF-A0A315R4Q3-F1
#
_cell.length_a   1.000
_cell.length_b   1.000
_cell.length_c   1.000
_cell.angle_alpha   90.00
_cell.angle_beta   90.00
_cell.angle_gamma   90.00
#
_symmetry.space_group_name_H-M   'P 1'
#
loop_
_entity.id
_entity.type
_entity.pdbx_description
1 polymer ?
#
loop_
_entity_poly.entity_id
_entity_poly.type
_entity_poly.pdbx_seq_one_letter_code
_entity_poly.pdbx_strand_id
1 'polypeptide(L)'
;MEKAIEKAKREGIAVIFLRNTNHWMRGGAFGWQAAEAGCGTICFTNTLTNLLPWRAKESKLGNNPLVKAVPRPKKHIVLDMAVSQYAYGILGKYEMENKELPYSGGYNQAGELTTDLEEILKSMWPLQRKIELFKIIWSLKAGRISPK
;
A
#
# COMPACT_ATOMS: atom_id res chain seq x y z
N MET A 1 11.32 4.46 -12.23
CA MET A 1 11.75 3.04 -12.18
C MET A 1 12.93 2.79 -13.11
N GLU A 2 12.87 3.22 -14.37
CA GLU A 2 13.96 3.11 -15.35
C GLU A 2 15.37 3.41 -14.78
N LYS A 3 15.56 4.56 -14.14
CA LYS A 3 16.86 4.91 -13.50
C LYS A 3 17.33 3.92 -12.43
N ALA A 4 16.40 3.32 -11.68
CA ALA A 4 16.73 2.30 -10.69
C ALA A 4 17.19 1.01 -11.37
N ILE A 5 16.52 0.61 -12.45
CA ILE A 5 16.89 -0.56 -13.26
C ILE A 5 18.28 -0.37 -13.87
N GLU A 6 18.54 0.78 -14.50
CA GLU A 6 19.84 1.12 -15.08
C GLU A 6 20.98 0.98 -14.05
N LYS A 7 20.80 1.60 -12.88
CA LYS A 7 21.79 1.53 -11.79
C LYS A 7 21.94 0.11 -11.22
N ALA A 8 20.84 -0.61 -11.01
CA ALA A 8 20.88 -1.95 -10.45
C ALA A 8 21.58 -2.95 -11.39
N LYS A 9 21.41 -2.80 -12.71
CA LYS A 9 22.12 -3.65 -13.69
C LYS A 9 23.63 -3.42 -13.69
N ARG A 10 24.09 -2.22 -13.35
CA ARG A 10 25.52 -1.88 -13.30
C ARG A 10 26.16 -2.22 -11.95
N GLU A 11 25.48 -1.90 -10.85
CA GLU A 11 26.03 -1.96 -9.48
C GLU A 11 25.51 -3.15 -8.66
N GLY A 12 24.63 -3.98 -9.23
CA GLY A 12 23.94 -5.09 -8.55
C GLY A 12 22.73 -4.66 -7.71
N ILE A 13 22.75 -3.48 -7.10
CA ILE A 13 21.63 -2.91 -6.34
C ILE A 13 21.49 -1.41 -6.58
N ALA A 14 20.25 -0.93 -6.61
CA ALA A 14 19.95 0.50 -6.61
C ALA A 14 18.83 0.80 -5.62
N VAL A 15 19.05 1.84 -4.81
CA VAL A 15 18.03 2.38 -3.90
C VAL A 15 17.80 3.83 -4.29
N ILE A 16 16.56 4.17 -4.63
CA ILE A 16 16.16 5.53 -5.01
C ILE A 16 15.11 6.02 -4.02
N PHE A 17 15.34 7.20 -3.47
CA PHE A 17 14.37 7.92 -2.64
C PHE A 17 13.76 9.05 -3.46
N LEU A 18 12.44 9.15 -3.42
CA LEU A 18 11.68 10.24 -4.03
C LEU A 18 10.97 11.02 -2.91
N ARG A 19 10.71 12.30 -3.14
CA ARG A 19 9.92 13.18 -2.26
C ARG A 19 9.25 14.26 -3.07
N ASN A 20 8.31 14.96 -2.44
CA ASN A 20 7.46 15.96 -3.08
C ASN A 20 6.76 15.38 -4.33
N THR A 21 6.37 14.11 -4.23
CA THR A 21 5.64 13.39 -5.28
C THR A 21 4.17 13.33 -4.95
N ASN A 22 3.34 13.22 -5.99
CA ASN A 22 1.91 12.95 -5.85
C ASN A 22 1.62 11.45 -5.75
N HIS A 23 0.33 11.10 -5.67
CA HIS A 23 -0.13 9.72 -5.66
C HIS A 23 0.37 8.96 -6.90
N TRP A 24 1.10 7.86 -6.68
CA TRP A 24 1.76 7.07 -7.73
C TRP A 24 0.84 6.06 -8.45
N MET A 25 -0.48 6.22 -8.30
CA MET A 25 -1.51 5.37 -8.90
C MET A 25 -1.31 3.89 -8.58
N ARG A 26 -1.10 3.06 -9.61
CA ARG A 26 -0.94 1.62 -9.48
C ARG A 26 0.53 1.27 -9.30
N GLY A 27 0.95 1.11 -8.04
CA GLY A 27 2.32 0.77 -7.68
C GLY A 27 2.84 -0.49 -8.39
N GLY A 28 1.98 -1.49 -8.61
CA GLY A 28 2.32 -2.73 -9.30
C GLY A 28 2.88 -2.53 -10.71
N ALA A 29 2.56 -1.43 -11.40
CA ALA A 29 3.13 -1.12 -12.72
C ALA A 29 4.66 -0.98 -12.66
N PHE A 30 5.19 -0.35 -11.61
CA PHE A 30 6.64 -0.23 -11.39
C PHE A 30 7.27 -1.58 -11.03
N GLY A 31 6.52 -2.44 -10.32
CA GLY A 31 6.89 -3.83 -10.07
C GLY A 31 7.06 -4.63 -11.36
N TRP A 32 6.11 -4.51 -12.28
CA TRP A 32 6.17 -5.13 -13.61
C TRP A 32 7.36 -4.65 -14.42
N GLN A 33 7.57 -3.33 -14.52
CA GLN A 33 8.73 -2.76 -15.23
C GLN A 33 10.06 -3.32 -14.73
N ALA A 34 10.23 -3.46 -13.41
CA ALA A 34 11.44 -4.03 -12.85
C ALA A 34 11.58 -5.53 -13.18
N ALA A 35 10.50 -6.30 -13.02
CA ALA A 35 10.51 -7.74 -13.26
C ALA A 35 10.74 -8.11 -14.73
N GLU A 36 10.12 -7.36 -15.66
CA GLU A 36 10.33 -7.49 -17.11
C GLU A 36 11.78 -7.20 -17.50
N ALA A 37 12.43 -6.26 -16.80
CA ALA A 37 13.84 -5.97 -16.99
C ALA A 37 14.80 -6.99 -16.34
N GLY A 38 14.26 -8.05 -15.70
CA GLY A 38 15.04 -9.08 -15.02
C GLY A 38 15.49 -8.69 -13.60
N CYS A 39 14.94 -7.63 -13.02
CA CYS A 39 15.32 -7.12 -11.71
C CYS A 39 14.25 -7.42 -10.65
N GLY A 40 14.68 -7.87 -9.46
CA GLY A 40 13.82 -7.87 -8.28
C GLY A 40 13.58 -6.45 -7.79
N THR A 41 12.39 -6.18 -7.23
CA THR A 41 12.12 -4.85 -6.66
C THR A 41 11.28 -4.89 -5.39
N ILE A 42 11.50 -3.89 -4.55
CA ILE A 42 10.66 -3.52 -3.43
C ILE A 42 10.37 -2.03 -3.59
N CYS A 43 9.09 -1.68 -3.77
CA CYS A 43 8.66 -0.29 -3.87
C CYS A 43 7.60 -0.01 -2.84
N PHE A 44 7.60 1.23 -2.34
CA PHE A 44 6.61 1.69 -1.38
C PHE A 44 6.50 3.19 -1.43
N THR A 45 5.37 3.69 -0.93
CA THR A 45 5.14 5.12 -0.75
C THR A 45 4.41 5.39 0.57
N ASN A 46 4.52 6.61 1.06
CA ASN A 46 3.66 7.11 2.12
C ASN A 46 2.40 7.75 1.53
N THR A 47 1.28 7.65 2.25
CA THR A 47 0.04 8.34 1.91
C THR A 47 -0.34 9.35 2.99
N LEU A 48 -1.38 10.14 2.71
CA LEU A 48 -2.08 10.88 3.76
C LEU A 48 -2.57 9.93 4.86
N THR A 49 -2.76 10.50 6.05
CA THR A 49 -3.26 9.79 7.23
C THR A 49 -4.69 9.33 7.00
N ASN A 50 -4.88 8.03 6.79
CA ASN A 50 -6.16 7.42 6.46
C ASN A 50 -6.35 6.04 7.09
N LEU A 51 -5.51 5.69 8.05
CA LEU A 51 -5.53 4.39 8.71
C LEU A 51 -5.42 4.62 10.22
N LEU A 52 -6.36 4.04 10.98
CA LEU A 52 -6.27 3.99 12.44
C LEU A 52 -5.30 2.92 12.86
N PRO A 53 -4.21 3.24 13.59
CA PRO A 53 -3.38 2.24 14.23
C PRO A 53 -4.21 1.27 15.07
N TRP A 54 -3.71 0.05 15.24
CA TRP A 54 -4.39 -0.95 16.08
C TRP A 54 -4.70 -0.39 17.48
N ARG A 55 -5.97 -0.48 17.89
CA ARG A 55 -6.52 0.04 19.16
C ARG A 55 -6.44 1.55 19.35
N ALA A 56 -6.14 2.32 18.31
CA ALA A 56 -6.24 3.77 18.34
C ALA A 56 -7.67 4.22 18.01
N LYS A 57 -8.04 5.41 18.50
CA LYS A 57 -9.30 6.09 18.15
C LYS A 57 -9.13 7.17 17.08
N GLU A 58 -7.87 7.47 16.73
CA GLU A 58 -7.52 8.48 15.74
C GLU A 58 -6.64 7.88 14.65
N SER A 59 -6.91 8.27 13.40
CA SER A 59 -6.04 7.96 12.27
C SER A 59 -4.72 8.69 12.41
N LYS A 60 -3.61 7.93 12.42
CA LYS A 60 -2.23 8.46 12.47
C LYS A 60 -1.30 7.81 11.45
N LEU A 61 -1.77 6.79 10.71
CA LEU A 61 -0.98 6.07 9.72
C LEU A 61 -1.60 6.21 8.32
N GLY A 62 -0.77 6.03 7.31
CA GLY A 62 -1.20 5.90 5.92
C GLY A 62 -1.35 4.44 5.52
N ASN A 63 -2.20 4.18 4.51
CA ASN A 63 -2.42 2.87 3.90
C ASN A 63 -1.19 2.33 3.13
N ASN A 64 -0.19 3.20 2.90
CA ASN A 64 1.19 2.91 2.50
C ASN A 64 1.38 1.61 1.70
N PRO A 65 0.99 1.58 0.41
CA PRO A 65 1.04 0.36 -0.38
C PRO A 65 2.47 -0.17 -0.52
N LEU A 66 2.59 -1.50 -0.51
CA LEU A 66 3.83 -2.23 -0.66
C LEU A 66 3.78 -3.06 -1.95
N VAL A 67 4.77 -2.83 -2.79
CA VAL A 67 4.97 -3.57 -4.03
C VAL A 67 6.24 -4.39 -3.91
N LYS A 68 6.17 -5.68 -4.23
CA LYS A 68 7.34 -6.54 -4.39
C LYS A 68 7.25 -7.26 -5.73
N ALA A 69 8.33 -7.29 -6.48
CA ALA A 69 8.40 -8.09 -7.69
C ALA A 69 9.62 -9.00 -7.71
N VAL A 70 9.41 -10.22 -8.20
CA VAL A 70 10.45 -11.23 -8.37
C VAL A 70 10.42 -11.70 -9.83
N PRO A 71 11.49 -11.45 -10.60
CA PRO A 71 11.60 -11.92 -11.97
C PRO A 71 11.75 -13.45 -12.00
N ARG A 72 11.12 -14.10 -12.98
CA ARG A 72 11.16 -15.56 -13.18
C ARG A 72 11.10 -15.86 -14.68
N PRO A 73 11.71 -16.96 -15.16
CA PRO A 73 11.77 -17.26 -16.59
C PRO A 73 10.41 -17.41 -17.31
N LYS A 74 9.38 -17.93 -16.62
CA LYS A 74 8.06 -18.16 -17.23
C LYS A 74 7.07 -17.02 -17.00
N LYS A 75 6.83 -16.68 -15.73
CA LYS A 75 5.91 -15.63 -15.29
C LYS A 75 6.47 -15.00 -14.04
N HIS A 76 6.62 -13.68 -14.07
CA HIS A 76 7.03 -12.88 -12.93
C HIS A 76 6.00 -12.95 -11.80
N ILE A 77 6.47 -12.82 -10.58
CA ILE A 77 5.58 -12.63 -9.42
C ILE A 77 5.60 -11.15 -9.10
N VAL A 78 4.45 -10.49 -9.17
CA VAL A 78 4.28 -9.10 -8.75
C VAL A 78 3.20 -9.06 -7.68
N LEU A 79 3.61 -8.69 -6.48
CA LEU A 79 2.75 -8.47 -5.33
C LEU A 79 2.53 -6.96 -5.20
N ASP A 80 1.28 -6.51 -5.29
CA ASP A 80 0.87 -5.13 -5.06
C ASP A 80 -0.25 -5.16 -4.03
N MET A 81 0.07 -4.75 -2.80
CA MET A 81 -0.88 -4.79 -1.69
C MET A 81 -0.97 -3.46 -0.97
N ALA A 82 -2.22 -3.04 -0.74
CA ALA A 82 -2.53 -2.11 0.33
C ALA A 82 -2.35 -2.81 1.68
N VAL A 83 -2.08 -2.02 2.72
CA VAL A 83 -1.82 -2.55 4.04
C VAL A 83 -3.10 -2.68 4.90
N SER A 84 -4.17 -2.03 4.46
CA SER A 84 -5.55 -2.31 4.85
C SER A 84 -6.07 -3.62 4.25
N GLN A 85 -7.17 -4.13 4.80
CA GLN A 85 -7.89 -5.29 4.26
C GLN A 85 -8.39 -5.00 2.84
N TYR A 86 -8.99 -3.83 2.65
CA TYR A 86 -9.46 -3.29 1.37
C TYR A 86 -8.86 -1.91 1.12
N ALA A 87 -8.38 -1.66 -0.10
CA ALA A 87 -8.00 -0.32 -0.52
C ALA A 87 -9.26 0.56 -0.69
N TYR A 88 -9.13 1.86 -0.42
CA TYR A 88 -10.23 2.83 -0.61
C TYR A 88 -10.84 2.79 -2.03
N GLY A 89 -10.02 2.60 -3.06
CA GLY A 89 -10.53 2.45 -4.43
C GLY A 89 -11.38 1.18 -4.64
N ILE A 90 -11.13 0.12 -3.87
CA ILE A 90 -11.98 -1.07 -3.87
C ILE A 90 -13.28 -0.77 -3.12
N LEU A 91 -13.21 -0.10 -1.96
CA LEU A 91 -14.42 0.32 -1.24
C LEU A 91 -15.34 1.17 -2.14
N GLY A 92 -14.80 2.20 -2.79
CA GLY A 92 -15.58 3.02 -3.72
C GLY A 92 -16.16 2.23 -4.91
N LYS A 93 -15.46 1.18 -5.39
CA LYS A 93 -16.01 0.30 -6.41
C LYS A 93 -17.23 -0.49 -5.91
N TYR A 94 -17.15 -1.06 -4.71
CA TYR A 94 -18.26 -1.81 -4.13
C TYR A 94 -19.46 -0.91 -3.79
N GLU A 95 -19.19 0.33 -3.35
CA GLU A 95 -20.20 1.36 -3.17
C GLU A 95 -20.92 1.68 -4.49
N MET A 96 -20.17 1.92 -5.58
CA MET A 96 -20.76 2.15 -6.91
C MET A 96 -21.55 0.95 -7.44
N GLU A 97 -21.15 -0.27 -7.10
CA GLU A 97 -21.85 -1.50 -7.50
C GLU A 97 -23.03 -1.84 -6.57
N ASN A 98 -23.26 -1.09 -5.49
CA ASN A 98 -24.22 -1.41 -4.42
C ASN A 98 -24.11 -2.86 -3.93
N LYS A 99 -22.87 -3.32 -3.71
CA LYS A 99 -22.57 -4.67 -3.23
C LYS A 99 -21.93 -4.62 -1.85
N GLU A 100 -22.28 -5.59 -1.02
CA GLU A 100 -21.60 -5.81 0.26
C GLU A 100 -20.18 -6.34 0.07
N LEU A 101 -19.33 -6.09 1.06
CA LEU A 101 -17.99 -6.67 1.08
C LEU A 101 -18.08 -8.17 1.42
N PRO A 102 -17.33 -9.03 0.70
CA PRO A 102 -17.35 -10.48 0.96
C PRO A 102 -16.74 -10.86 2.31
N TYR A 103 -15.98 -9.95 2.95
CA TYR A 103 -15.38 -10.12 4.26
C TYR A 103 -15.42 -8.77 4.99
N SER A 104 -15.32 -8.80 6.32
CA SER A 104 -15.34 -7.57 7.12
C SER A 104 -14.28 -6.58 6.64
N GLY A 105 -14.72 -5.38 6.30
CA GLY A 105 -13.88 -4.35 5.71
C GLY A 105 -13.38 -3.32 6.71
N GLY A 106 -14.02 -3.25 7.88
CA GLY A 106 -13.76 -2.25 8.90
C GLY A 106 -14.65 -2.42 10.12
N TYR A 107 -14.75 -1.34 10.88
CA TYR A 107 -15.53 -1.28 12.10
C TYR A 107 -16.67 -0.28 11.96
N ASN A 108 -17.80 -0.51 12.61
CA ASN A 108 -18.86 0.47 12.76
C ASN A 108 -18.52 1.49 13.89
N GLN A 109 -19.41 2.44 14.16
CA GLN A 109 -19.21 3.45 15.22
C GLN A 109 -19.20 2.86 16.65
N ALA A 110 -19.78 1.67 16.83
CA ALA A 110 -19.72 0.92 18.09
C ALA A 110 -18.39 0.15 18.27
N GLY A 111 -17.55 0.10 17.22
CA GLY A 111 -16.27 -0.62 17.24
C GLY A 111 -16.39 -2.11 16.93
N GLU A 112 -17.51 -2.54 16.34
CA GLU A 112 -17.76 -3.92 15.92
C GLU A 112 -17.39 -4.12 14.46
N LEU A 113 -16.94 -5.33 14.09
CA LEU A 113 -16.57 -5.64 12.71
C LEU A 113 -17.82 -5.66 11.82
N THR A 114 -17.71 -5.03 10.65
CA THR A 114 -18.83 -4.93 9.70
C THR A 114 -18.37 -5.19 8.26
N THR A 115 -19.29 -5.70 7.45
CA THR A 115 -19.19 -5.86 5.99
C THR A 115 -19.88 -4.74 5.24
N ASP A 116 -20.63 -3.89 5.95
CA ASP A 116 -21.38 -2.77 5.40
C ASP A 116 -20.44 -1.60 5.09
N LEU A 117 -20.45 -1.14 3.84
CA LEU A 117 -19.62 -0.03 3.40
C LEU A 117 -20.02 1.30 4.03
N GLU A 118 -21.32 1.54 4.20
CA GLU A 118 -21.83 2.81 4.73
C GLU A 118 -21.39 2.98 6.18
N GLU A 119 -21.42 1.92 6.98
CA GLU A 119 -20.92 1.93 8.36
C GLU A 119 -19.41 2.19 8.42
N ILE A 120 -18.63 1.58 7.52
CA ILE A 120 -17.16 1.75 7.46
C ILE A 120 -16.79 3.16 7.01
N LEU A 121 -17.53 3.72 6.04
CA LEU A 121 -17.30 5.08 5.55
C LEU A 121 -17.71 6.12 6.60
N LYS A 122 -18.77 5.86 7.38
CA LYS A 122 -19.19 6.73 8.50
C LYS A 122 -18.21 6.69 9.67
N SER A 123 -17.67 5.52 10.01
CA SER A 123 -16.67 5.39 11.08
C SER A 123 -15.29 5.88 10.63
N MET A 124 -14.99 5.77 9.33
CA MET A 124 -13.65 5.91 8.75
C MET A 124 -12.63 4.93 9.35
N TRP A 125 -13.09 3.75 9.81
CA TRP A 125 -12.27 2.76 10.52
C TRP A 125 -12.05 1.49 9.69
N PRO A 126 -11.18 1.51 8.66
CA PRO A 126 -10.91 0.33 7.84
C PRO A 126 -10.16 -0.75 8.63
N LEU A 127 -10.47 -2.01 8.34
CA LEU A 127 -9.85 -3.15 8.98
C LEU A 127 -8.39 -3.24 8.54
N GLN A 128 -7.50 -3.28 9.52
CA GLN A 128 -6.07 -3.41 9.28
C GLN A 128 -5.64 -4.88 9.17
N ARG A 129 -4.65 -5.16 8.32
CA ARG A 129 -3.92 -6.44 8.37
C ARG A 129 -2.90 -6.42 9.53
N LYS A 130 -2.63 -7.60 10.13
CA LYS A 130 -1.64 -7.84 11.21
C LYS A 130 -0.18 -7.57 10.78
N ILE A 131 0.13 -6.34 10.38
CA ILE A 131 1.46 -5.91 9.88
C ILE A 131 1.86 -4.56 10.53
N GLU A 132 1.25 -4.18 11.67
CA GLU A 132 1.41 -2.86 12.33
C GLU A 132 2.87 -2.45 12.63
N LEU A 133 3.68 -3.36 13.17
CA LEU A 133 5.08 -3.04 13.51
C LEU A 133 5.89 -2.67 12.27
N PHE A 134 5.65 -3.37 11.15
CA PHE A 134 6.25 -3.01 9.88
C PHE A 134 5.79 -1.63 9.43
N LYS A 135 4.49 -1.29 9.56
CA LYS A 135 3.92 0.01 9.15
C LYS A 135 4.58 1.20 9.84
N ILE A 136 4.78 1.11 11.15
CA ILE A 136 5.39 2.20 11.94
C ILE A 136 6.83 2.43 11.47
N ILE A 137 7.63 1.37 11.37
CA ILE A 137 9.01 1.45 10.88
C ILE A 137 9.04 2.01 9.45
N TRP A 138 8.10 1.60 8.61
CA TRP A 138 7.98 2.01 7.21
C TRP A 138 7.65 3.49 7.06
N SER A 139 6.67 3.98 7.82
CA SER A 139 6.23 5.38 7.80
C SER A 139 7.33 6.30 8.32
N LEU A 140 8.09 5.87 9.34
CA LEU A 140 9.23 6.61 9.87
C LEU A 140 10.40 6.69 8.88
N LYS A 141 10.68 5.60 8.14
CA LYS A 141 11.77 5.56 7.17
C LYS A 141 11.47 6.31 5.87
N ALA A 142 10.25 6.21 5.33
CA ALA A 142 9.87 6.94 4.11
C ALA A 142 9.98 8.46 4.27
N GLY A 143 9.60 9.00 5.45
CA GLY A 143 9.67 10.43 5.72
C GLY A 143 11.07 10.97 6.06
N ARG A 144 11.99 10.13 6.56
CA ARG A 144 13.32 10.57 7.03
C ARG A 144 14.45 10.42 6.01
N ILE A 145 14.35 9.46 5.08
CA ILE A 145 15.51 9.08 4.24
C ILE A 145 15.57 9.90 2.93
N SER A 146 14.49 10.56 2.53
CA SER A 146 14.51 11.39 1.32
C SER A 146 15.21 12.74 1.60
N PRO A 147 16.34 13.06 0.93
CA PRO A 147 17.17 14.23 1.26
C PRO A 147 16.45 15.56 1.04
N LYS A 148 16.79 16.59 1.85
CA LYS A 148 16.21 17.95 1.81
C LYS A 148 16.36 18.67 0.48
#